data_AF-A0A3D3FBY8-F1
#
_entry.id   AF-A0A3D3FBY8-F1
#
_cell.length_a   1.000
_cell.length_b   1.000
_cell.length_c   1.000
_cell.angle_alpha   90.00
_cell.angle_beta   90.00
_cell.angle_gamma   90.00
#
_symmetry.space_group_name_H-M   'P 1'
#
loop_
_entity.id
_entity.type
_entity.pdbx_description
1 polymer ?
#
loop_
_entity_poly.entity_id
_entity_poly.type
_entity_poly.pdbx_seq_one_letter_code
_entity_poly.pdbx_strand_id
1 'polypeptide(L)'
;MSKITIKDTELDLDIYDADENERVLSAIQKAQKALTAIDGGNDDTSGGIRDACHAVFECFNTIFGDGTDRKIFGNKCNLRDAMRAIFQLCDAVKVQRDEFEAETQQFTAKYSPNRAARRAKKK
;
A
#
# COMPACT_ATOMS: atom_id res chain seq x y z
N MET A 1 -6.30 -12.31 -3.98
CA MET A 1 -5.72 -12.41 -2.62
C MET A 1 -4.20 -12.57 -2.72
N SER A 2 -3.50 -11.45 -2.84
CA SER A 2 -2.03 -11.44 -2.86
C SER A 2 -1.54 -11.24 -1.42
N LYS A 3 -0.68 -12.14 -0.95
CA LYS A 3 -0.13 -12.10 0.41
C LYS A 3 1.08 -11.18 0.47
N ILE A 4 1.03 -10.15 1.30
CA ILE A 4 2.17 -9.27 1.57
C ILE A 4 2.69 -9.59 2.97
N THR A 5 3.99 -9.85 3.09
CA THR A 5 4.66 -9.99 4.40
C THR A 5 5.16 -8.64 4.88
N ILE A 6 4.54 -8.11 5.94
CA ILE A 6 4.98 -6.89 6.62
C ILE A 6 5.48 -7.28 8.01
N LYS A 7 6.78 -7.08 8.26
CA LYS A 7 7.43 -7.36 9.56
C LYS A 7 7.04 -8.73 10.16
N ASP A 8 7.14 -9.79 9.36
CA ASP A 8 6.80 -11.19 9.70
C ASP A 8 5.30 -11.50 9.88
N THR A 9 4.41 -10.57 9.54
CA THR A 9 2.95 -10.80 9.49
C THR A 9 2.50 -10.97 8.04
N GLU A 10 1.90 -12.12 7.72
CA GLU A 10 1.19 -12.29 6.44
C GLU A 10 -0.12 -11.49 6.49
N LEU A 11 -0.23 -10.52 5.60
CA LEU A 11 -1.42 -9.72 5.42
C LEU A 11 -1.94 -9.94 4.00
N ASP A 12 -3.22 -10.24 3.90
CA ASP A 12 -3.90 -10.32 2.60
C ASP A 12 -4.21 -8.89 2.13
N LEU A 13 -3.66 -8.50 0.98
CA LEU A 13 -3.96 -7.24 0.33
C LEU A 13 -4.27 -7.51 -1.14
N ASP A 14 -5.44 -7.06 -1.60
CA ASP A 14 -5.82 -7.19 -3.00
C ASP A 14 -5.98 -5.81 -3.66
N ILE A 15 -4.88 -5.24 -4.17
CA ILE A 15 -4.96 -3.93 -4.87
C ILE A 15 -5.74 -4.00 -6.20
N TYR A 16 -6.08 -5.21 -6.66
CA TYR A 16 -6.87 -5.41 -7.86
C TYR A 16 -8.35 -5.14 -7.60
N ASP A 17 -8.78 -5.15 -6.33
CA ASP A 17 -10.07 -4.60 -5.92
C ASP A 17 -9.98 -3.06 -5.84
N ALA A 18 -10.84 -2.38 -6.61
CA ALA A 18 -10.88 -0.93 -6.64
C ALA A 18 -11.21 -0.33 -5.25
N ASP A 19 -12.07 -1.00 -4.49
CA ASP A 19 -12.50 -0.52 -3.17
C ASP A 19 -11.37 -0.66 -2.15
N GLU A 20 -10.59 -1.75 -2.21
CA GLU A 20 -9.41 -1.92 -1.35
C GLU A 20 -8.29 -0.96 -1.72
N ASN A 21 -8.03 -0.76 -3.01
CA ASN A 21 -7.00 0.15 -3.47
C ASN A 21 -7.29 1.61 -3.07
N GLU A 22 -8.55 2.05 -3.20
CA GLU A 22 -8.94 3.39 -2.75
C GLU A 22 -8.77 3.55 -1.23
N ARG A 23 -9.13 2.54 -0.43
CA ARG A 23 -8.89 2.54 1.02
C ARG A 23 -7.41 2.65 1.35
N VAL A 24 -6.56 1.84 0.71
CA VAL A 24 -5.10 1.85 0.90
C VAL A 24 -4.51 3.21 0.58
N LEU A 25 -4.83 3.78 -0.58
CA LEU A 25 -4.34 5.09 -1.00
C LEU A 25 -4.80 6.19 -0.05
N SER A 26 -6.08 6.18 0.35
CA SER A 26 -6.62 7.17 1.28
C SER A 26 -5.96 7.10 2.66
N ALA A 27 -5.69 5.89 3.15
CA ALA A 27 -5.02 5.65 4.42
C ALA A 27 -3.57 6.13 4.35
N ILE A 28 -2.79 5.69 3.35
CA ILE A 28 -1.40 6.14 3.16
C ILE A 28 -1.32 7.67 3.07
N GLN A 29 -2.24 8.30 2.35
CA GLN A 29 -2.28 9.76 2.22
C GLN A 29 -2.59 10.45 3.55
N LYS A 30 -3.45 9.88 4.39
CA LYS A 30 -3.71 10.37 5.76
C LYS A 30 -2.47 10.23 6.65
N ALA A 31 -1.81 9.07 6.64
CA ALA A 31 -0.54 8.87 7.37
C ALA A 31 0.53 9.87 6.91
N GLN A 32 0.69 10.07 5.60
CA GLN A 32 1.66 11.01 5.07
C GLN A 32 1.36 12.44 5.53
N LYS A 33 0.10 12.88 5.48
CA LYS A 33 -0.30 14.20 5.97
C LYS A 33 0.00 14.36 7.47
N ALA A 34 -0.30 13.35 8.28
CA ALA A 34 0.00 13.36 9.71
C ALA A 34 1.52 13.45 9.97
N LEU A 35 2.32 12.68 9.23
CA LEU A 35 3.78 12.72 9.30
C LEU A 35 4.35 14.08 8.89
N THR A 36 3.85 14.69 7.82
CA THR A 36 4.30 16.03 7.38
C THR A 36 3.88 17.15 8.33
N ALA A 37 2.75 16.98 9.04
CA ALA A 37 2.31 17.95 10.04
C ALA A 37 3.24 17.99 11.27
N ILE A 38 3.93 16.89 11.56
CA ILE A 38 4.88 16.78 12.68
C ILE A 38 6.22 17.45 12.35
N ASP A 39 6.63 17.45 11.08
CA ASP A 39 7.84 18.14 10.60
C ASP A 39 7.72 19.69 10.66
N GLY A 40 6.49 20.21 10.84
CA GLY A 40 6.15 21.64 10.84
C GLY A 40 6.51 22.45 12.09
N GLY A 41 7.15 21.85 13.11
CA GLY A 41 7.79 22.59 14.20
C GLY A 41 7.09 22.59 15.55
N ASN A 42 6.96 21.43 16.20
CA ASN A 42 6.72 21.38 17.64
C ASN A 42 7.86 20.65 18.37
N ASP A 43 8.43 21.36 19.34
CA ASP A 43 9.58 21.04 20.19
C ASP A 43 9.43 19.78 21.09
N ASP A 44 8.39 18.98 20.90
CA ASP A 44 8.16 17.75 21.66
C ASP A 44 8.44 16.52 20.81
N THR A 45 9.73 16.23 20.65
CA THR A 45 10.24 15.13 19.82
C THR A 45 9.60 13.78 20.17
N SER A 46 9.16 13.61 21.43
CA SER A 46 8.52 12.39 21.91
C SER A 46 7.02 12.30 21.60
N GLY A 47 6.31 13.43 21.65
CA GLY A 47 4.89 13.54 21.30
C GLY A 47 4.66 13.30 19.81
N GLY A 48 5.43 14.00 18.96
CA GLY A 48 5.35 13.81 17.51
C GLY A 48 5.67 12.39 17.07
N ILE A 49 6.63 11.71 17.72
CA ILE A 49 6.93 10.29 17.45
C ILE A 49 5.72 9.39 17.73
N ARG A 50 4.99 9.63 18.83
CA ARG A 50 3.79 8.84 19.17
C ARG A 50 2.66 9.11 18.19
N ASP A 51 2.43 10.37 17.84
CA ASP A 51 1.38 10.77 16.90
C ASP A 51 1.62 10.18 15.51
N ALA A 52 2.86 10.22 15.03
CA ALA A 52 3.27 9.56 13.80
C ALA A 52 2.99 8.05 13.83
N CYS A 53 3.37 7.37 14.91
CA CYS A 53 3.12 5.94 15.06
C CYS A 53 1.61 5.63 15.13
N HIS A 54 0.82 6.44 15.83
CA HIS A 54 -0.63 6.29 15.87
C HIS A 54 -1.27 6.46 14.50
N ALA A 55 -0.83 7.45 13.72
CA ALA A 55 -1.29 7.61 12.34
C ALA A 55 -0.94 6.39 11.47
N VAL A 56 0.25 5.81 11.65
CA VAL A 56 0.63 4.55 11.00
C VAL A 56 -0.31 3.42 11.41
N PHE A 57 -0.55 3.24 12.71
CA PHE A 57 -1.40 2.17 13.24
C PHE A 57 -2.84 2.28 12.72
N GLU A 58 -3.39 3.49 12.69
CA GLU A 58 -4.71 3.75 12.14
C GLU A 58 -4.79 3.40 10.65
N CYS A 59 -3.71 3.65 9.89
CA CYS A 59 -3.65 3.25 8.48
C CYS A 59 -3.67 1.73 8.33
N PHE A 60 -2.88 1.01 9.11
CA PHE A 60 -2.89 -0.45 9.08
C PHE A 60 -4.26 -1.02 9.50
N ASN A 61 -4.88 -0.49 10.55
CA ASN A 61 -6.21 -0.91 10.99
C ASN A 61 -7.30 -0.59 9.96
N THR A 62 -7.20 0.54 9.25
CA THR A 62 -8.16 0.90 8.19
C THR A 62 -8.05 -0.04 6.98
N ILE A 63 -6.83 -0.48 6.65
CA ILE A 63 -6.56 -1.33 5.48
C ILE A 63 -6.89 -2.79 5.78
N PHE A 64 -6.38 -3.32 6.89
CA PHE A 64 -6.43 -4.75 7.21
C PHE A 64 -7.43 -5.12 8.32
N GLY A 65 -8.11 -4.13 8.89
CA GLY A 65 -9.08 -4.30 9.98
C GLY A 65 -8.48 -4.05 11.37
N ASP A 66 -9.37 -3.75 12.32
CA ASP A 66 -9.02 -3.37 13.68
C ASP A 66 -8.12 -4.41 14.38
N GLY A 67 -7.03 -3.92 14.96
CA GLY A 67 -6.07 -4.73 15.73
C GLY A 67 -4.92 -5.33 14.91
N THR A 68 -4.79 -5.00 13.63
CA THR A 68 -3.62 -5.39 12.82
C THR A 68 -2.37 -4.61 13.20
N ASP A 69 -2.51 -3.36 13.63
CA ASP A 69 -1.44 -2.58 14.24
C ASP A 69 -0.75 -3.34 15.39
N ARG A 70 -1.54 -3.96 16.28
CA ARG A 70 -1.02 -4.70 17.43
C ARG A 70 -0.35 -6.00 17.04
N LYS A 71 -0.76 -6.61 15.91
CA LYS A 71 -0.09 -7.80 15.35
C LYS A 71 1.28 -7.44 14.76
N ILE A 72 1.36 -6.34 14.03
CA ILE A 72 2.57 -5.91 13.30
C ILE A 72 3.58 -5.22 14.26
N PHE A 73 3.10 -4.33 15.11
CA PHE A 73 3.95 -3.47 15.95
C PHE A 73 4.03 -3.93 17.41
N GLY A 74 3.12 -4.80 17.86
CA GLY A 74 3.08 -5.26 19.24
C GLY A 74 2.69 -4.15 20.22
N ASN A 75 3.43 -4.03 21.33
CA ASN A 75 3.21 -3.01 22.36
C ASN A 75 4.26 -1.88 22.31
N LYS A 76 5.12 -1.84 21.27
CA LYS A 76 6.22 -0.87 21.17
C LYS A 76 5.96 0.15 20.07
N CYS A 77 5.97 1.43 20.48
CA CYS A 77 5.74 2.57 19.61
C CYS A 77 7.08 3.10 19.09
N ASN A 78 7.64 2.43 18.09
CA ASN A 78 8.93 2.78 17.48
C ASN A 78 8.71 3.43 16.12
N LEU A 79 9.01 4.74 15.99
CA LEU A 79 8.86 5.46 14.72
C LEU A 79 9.59 4.80 13.54
N ARG A 80 10.80 4.31 13.79
CA ARG A 80 11.62 3.65 12.77
C ARG A 80 10.96 2.38 12.23
N ASP A 81 10.30 1.61 13.10
CA ASP A 81 9.57 0.41 12.70
C ASP A 81 8.28 0.78 11.95
N ALA A 82 7.56 1.79 12.44
CA ALA A 82 6.35 2.33 11.81
C ALA A 82 6.62 2.82 10.38
N MET A 83 7.67 3.63 10.20
CA MET A 83 8.10 4.08 8.88
C MET A 83 8.49 2.90 7.99
N ARG A 84 9.29 1.95 8.49
CA ARG A 84 9.73 0.80 7.70
C ARG A 84 8.55 -0.07 7.24
N ALA A 85 7.54 -0.25 8.08
CA ALA A 85 6.34 -0.98 7.72
C ALA A 85 5.52 -0.25 6.64
N ILE A 86 5.37 1.08 6.74
CA ILE A 86 4.72 1.88 5.69
C ILE A 86 5.51 1.77 4.37
N PHE A 87 6.84 1.84 4.41
CA PHE A 87 7.66 1.67 3.21
C PHE A 87 7.43 0.30 2.57
N GLN A 88 7.41 -0.77 3.37
CA GLN A 88 7.11 -2.13 2.88
C GLN A 88 5.71 -2.23 2.26
N LEU A 89 4.70 -1.60 2.87
CA LEU A 89 3.36 -1.54 2.32
C LEU A 89 3.34 -0.83 0.96
N CYS A 90 3.94 0.37 0.87
CA CYS A 90 4.01 1.14 -0.36
C CYS A 90 4.77 0.40 -1.47
N ASP A 91 5.87 -0.25 -1.14
CA ASP A 91 6.66 -1.02 -2.11
C ASP A 91 5.87 -2.23 -2.61
N ALA A 92 5.18 -2.95 -1.73
CA ALA A 92 4.35 -4.08 -2.12
C ALA A 92 3.16 -3.67 -3.01
N VAL A 93 2.51 -2.54 -2.70
CA VAL A 93 1.47 -1.95 -3.55
C VAL A 93 2.02 -1.59 -4.93
N LYS A 94 3.23 -1.00 -5.00
CA LYS A 94 3.88 -0.70 -6.28
C LYS A 94 4.18 -1.95 -7.09
N VAL A 95 4.78 -2.97 -6.47
CA VAL A 95 5.12 -4.24 -7.13
C VAL A 95 3.87 -4.88 -7.73
N GLN A 96 2.78 -5.00 -6.96
CA GLN A 96 1.53 -5.57 -7.47
C GLN A 96 0.94 -4.72 -8.62
N ARG A 97 1.09 -3.39 -8.56
CA ARG A 97 0.62 -2.49 -9.63
C ARG A 97 1.43 -2.66 -10.91
N ASP A 98 2.75 -2.77 -10.79
CA ASP A 98 3.64 -3.00 -11.92
C ASP A 98 3.36 -4.37 -12.57
N GLU A 99 3.10 -5.40 -11.76
CA GLU A 99 2.66 -6.72 -12.23
C GLU A 99 1.31 -6.65 -12.95
N PHE A 100 0.33 -5.92 -12.39
CA PHE A 100 -0.97 -5.70 -13.04
C PHE A 100 -0.83 -4.99 -14.39
N GLU A 101 0.00 -3.94 -14.45
CA GLU A 101 0.22 -3.19 -15.67
C GLU A 101 0.88 -4.08 -16.73
N ALA A 102 1.87 -4.89 -16.33
CA ALA A 102 2.50 -5.87 -17.22
C ALA A 102 1.50 -6.91 -17.73
N GLU A 103 0.62 -7.44 -16.88
CA GLU A 103 -0.41 -8.41 -17.26
C GLU A 103 -1.47 -7.79 -18.19
N THR A 104 -1.89 -6.56 -17.91
CA THR A 104 -2.80 -5.78 -18.76
C THR A 104 -2.18 -5.47 -20.12
N GLN A 105 -0.90 -5.11 -20.16
CA GLN A 105 -0.14 -4.92 -21.39
C GLN A 105 -0.02 -6.23 -22.19
N GLN A 106 0.22 -7.37 -21.52
CA GLN A 106 0.23 -8.67 -22.19
C GLN A 106 -1.14 -9.05 -22.75
N PHE A 107 -2.21 -8.82 -22.00
CA PHE A 107 -3.58 -9.10 -22.43
C PHE A 107 -3.95 -8.24 -23.65
N THR A 108 -3.72 -6.93 -23.56
CA THR A 108 -3.96 -6.00 -24.66
C THR A 108 -3.06 -6.33 -25.86
N ALA A 109 -1.78 -6.66 -25.69
CA ALA A 109 -0.90 -7.05 -26.80
C ALA A 109 -1.35 -8.37 -27.48
N LYS A 110 -1.81 -9.36 -26.71
CA LYS A 110 -2.19 -10.68 -27.21
C LYS A 110 -3.55 -10.67 -27.92
N TYR A 111 -4.48 -9.86 -27.41
CA TYR A 111 -5.86 -9.73 -27.90
C TYR A 111 -6.15 -8.41 -28.63
N SER A 112 -5.14 -7.57 -28.87
CA SER A 112 -5.28 -6.33 -29.64
C SER A 112 -5.82 -6.63 -31.05
N PRO A 113 -6.73 -5.77 -31.59
CA PRO A 113 -7.33 -5.91 -32.92
C PRO A 113 -6.31 -6.04 -34.05
N ASN A 114 -5.04 -5.70 -33.82
CA ASN A 114 -3.98 -5.86 -34.80
C ASN A 114 -3.77 -7.33 -35.24
N ARG A 115 -4.22 -8.32 -34.47
CA ARG A 115 -4.26 -9.74 -34.93
C ARG A 115 -5.43 -10.01 -35.89
N ALA A 116 -6.59 -9.40 -35.67
CA ALA A 116 -7.76 -9.49 -36.56
C ALA A 116 -7.52 -8.74 -37.88
N ALA A 117 -6.91 -7.56 -37.82
CA ALA A 117 -6.52 -6.78 -39.00
C ALA A 117 -5.48 -7.51 -39.87
N ARG A 118 -4.51 -8.23 -39.27
CA ARG A 118 -3.53 -9.06 -40.00
C ARG A 118 -4.17 -10.28 -40.68
N ARG A 119 -5.28 -10.81 -40.18
CA ARG A 119 -6.05 -11.89 -40.84
C ARG A 119 -6.93 -11.37 -41.97
N ALA A 120 -7.51 -10.18 -41.82
CA ALA A 120 -8.33 -9.55 -42.86
C ALA A 120 -7.51 -9.12 -44.09
N LYS A 121 -6.26 -8.69 -43.90
CA LYS A 121 -5.35 -8.27 -45.00
C LYS A 121 -4.73 -9.42 -45.81
N LYS A 122 -5.01 -10.68 -45.44
CA LYS A 122 -4.48 -11.88 -46.10
C LYS A 122 -5.52 -12.63 -46.95
N LYS A 123 -6.70 -12.04 -47.14
CA LYS A 123 -7.72 -12.47 -48.12
C LYS A 123 -7.70 -11.56 -49.33
#